data_AF-A0A926BTW4-F1
#
_entry.id   AF-A0A926BTW4-F1
#
_cell.length_a   1.000
_cell.length_b   1.000
_cell.length_c   1.000
_cell.angle_alpha   90.00
_cell.angle_beta   90.00
_cell.angle_gamma   90.00
#
_symmetry.space_group_name_H-M   'P 1'
#
loop_
_entity.id
_entity.type
_entity.pdbx_description
1 polymer ?
#
loop_
_entity_poly.entity_id
_entity_poly.type
_entity_poly.pdbx_seq_one_letter_code
_entity_poly.pdbx_strand_id
1 'polypeptide(L)'
;MIATTVFIESNAQQPVWQRASGLGAGYVSRILVDDDDRVYVASGGDLFISTDRGDTWNDSWPHKTSVVELAVNRDGDIFASSRDGRFLRSTDAASSWQRVDGIDTAFVYFSFPRFSALNDAGDSLFIGGWE
;
A
#
# COMPACT_ATOMS: atom_id res chain seq x y z
N MET A 1 -18.74 -4.81 -12.43
CA MET A 1 -18.08 -3.72 -11.69
C MET A 1 -17.79 -4.27 -10.29
N ILE A 2 -16.52 -4.44 -9.91
CA ILE A 2 -16.19 -4.87 -8.56
C ILE A 2 -16.22 -3.60 -7.70
N ALA A 3 -17.06 -3.55 -6.69
CA ALA A 3 -17.17 -2.39 -5.81
C ALA A 3 -16.03 -2.42 -4.79
N THR A 4 -15.21 -1.37 -4.75
CA THR A 4 -14.27 -1.11 -3.65
C THR A 4 -15.09 -0.91 -2.38
N THR A 5 -14.82 -1.68 -1.34
CA THR A 5 -15.47 -1.48 -0.04
C THR A 5 -14.42 -1.56 1.06
N VAL A 6 -13.98 -0.40 1.54
CA VAL A 6 -13.34 -0.26 2.84
C VAL A 6 -14.40 0.27 3.79
N PHE A 7 -14.48 -0.30 4.99
CA PHE A 7 -15.28 0.25 6.08
C PHE A 7 -14.36 0.79 7.17
N ILE A 8 -14.72 1.93 7.71
CA ILE A 8 -14.01 2.58 8.82
C ILE A 8 -14.90 2.48 10.05
N GLU A 9 -14.30 2.06 11.17
CA GLU A 9 -14.96 2.10 12.47
C GLU A 9 -14.92 3.53 13.00
N SER A 10 -16.09 4.13 13.14
CA SER A 10 -16.26 5.34 13.93
C SER A 10 -16.67 4.94 15.35
N ASN A 11 -15.93 5.44 16.34
CA ASN A 11 -16.13 5.23 17.80
C ASN A 11 -15.76 3.82 18.35
N ALA A 12 -14.62 3.73 19.02
CA ALA A 12 -14.11 2.49 19.63
C ALA A 12 -14.93 1.93 20.81
N GLN A 13 -15.83 2.72 21.43
CA GLN A 13 -16.68 2.22 22.52
C GLN A 13 -18.03 1.69 22.04
N GLN A 14 -18.49 2.16 20.88
CA GLN A 14 -19.69 1.68 20.20
C GLN A 14 -19.43 1.70 18.68
N PRO A 15 -18.87 0.60 18.13
CA PRO A 15 -18.42 0.56 16.74
C PRO A 15 -19.56 0.85 15.77
N VAL A 16 -19.43 1.94 15.01
CA VAL A 16 -20.32 2.26 13.88
C VAL A 16 -19.49 2.23 12.60
N TRP A 17 -19.82 1.31 11.69
CA TRP A 17 -19.09 1.12 10.44
C TRP A 17 -19.64 1.99 9.32
N GLN A 18 -18.78 2.79 8.70
CA GLN A 18 -19.11 3.63 7.56
C GLN A 18 -18.26 3.26 6.35
N ARG A 19 -18.86 3.27 5.16
CA ARG A 19 -18.12 2.99 3.93
C ARG A 19 -17.23 4.18 3.59
N ALA A 20 -15.93 3.93 3.44
CA ALA A 20 -14.99 4.94 2.95
C ALA A 20 -15.31 5.34 1.51
N SER A 21 -15.13 6.62 1.20
CA SER A 21 -15.32 7.17 -0.16
C SER A 21 -14.00 7.77 -0.65
N GLY A 22 -13.85 7.96 -1.97
CA GLY A 22 -12.63 8.56 -2.55
C GLY A 22 -11.50 7.57 -2.92
N LEU A 23 -11.64 6.27 -2.65
CA LEU A 23 -10.65 5.22 -2.93
C LEU A 23 -10.66 4.69 -4.38
N GLY A 24 -11.23 5.45 -5.32
CA GLY A 24 -11.46 5.01 -6.70
C GLY A 24 -12.36 3.77 -6.84
N ALA A 25 -12.41 3.21 -8.04
CA ALA A 25 -13.15 1.98 -8.35
C ALA A 25 -12.18 0.81 -8.57
N GLY A 26 -12.37 -0.30 -7.85
CA GLY A 26 -11.48 -1.46 -7.96
C GLY A 26 -11.62 -2.44 -6.80
N TYR A 27 -10.74 -3.44 -6.78
CA TYR A 27 -10.55 -4.28 -5.61
C TYR A 27 -9.48 -3.64 -4.72
N VAL A 28 -9.67 -3.74 -3.40
CA VAL A 28 -8.63 -3.40 -2.44
C VAL A 28 -7.67 -4.58 -2.37
N SER A 29 -6.40 -4.36 -2.71
CA SER A 29 -5.37 -5.39 -2.59
C SER A 29 -4.73 -5.37 -1.20
N ARG A 30 -4.43 -4.19 -0.65
CA ARG A 30 -3.72 -4.05 0.63
C ARG A 30 -4.25 -2.87 1.44
N ILE A 31 -4.19 -3.01 2.76
CA ILE A 31 -4.43 -1.95 3.74
C ILE A 31 -3.29 -1.99 4.76
N LEU A 32 -2.74 -0.84 5.10
CA LEU A 32 -1.66 -0.67 6.08
C LEU A 32 -1.96 0.56 6.94
N VAL A 33 -1.53 0.54 8.20
CA VAL A 33 -1.56 1.70 9.10
C VAL A 33 -0.14 1.90 9.66
N ASP A 34 0.36 3.14 9.66
CA ASP A 34 1.65 3.49 10.26
C ASP A 34 1.49 3.92 11.74
N ASP A 35 2.62 4.14 12.43
CA ASP A 35 2.62 4.55 13.84
C ASP A 35 2.08 5.98 14.07
N ASP A 36 1.89 6.77 13.00
CA ASP A 36 1.30 8.11 13.02
C ASP A 36 -0.22 8.09 12.72
N ASP A 37 -0.87 6.92 12.76
CA ASP A 37 -2.29 6.68 12.42
C ASP A 37 -2.64 7.01 10.94
N ARG A 38 -1.66 7.10 10.03
CA ARG A 38 -1.95 7.24 8.60
C ARG A 38 -2.37 5.91 8.03
N VAL A 39 -3.39 5.92 7.18
CA VAL A 39 -3.93 4.71 6.55
C VAL A 39 -3.58 4.71 5.08
N TYR A 40 -3.05 3.59 4.59
CA TYR A 40 -2.68 3.38 3.20
C TYR A 40 -3.54 2.28 2.62
N VAL A 41 -4.13 2.52 1.45
CA VAL A 41 -5.00 1.57 0.76
C VAL A 41 -4.58 1.43 -0.70
N ALA A 42 -4.12 0.25 -1.08
CA ALA A 42 -3.92 -0.09 -2.48
C ALA A 42 -5.26 -0.53 -3.08
N SER A 43 -5.77 0.23 -4.05
CA SER A 43 -7.11 0.04 -4.64
C SER A 43 -7.11 0.37 -6.12
N GLY A 44 -7.71 -0.49 -6.94
CA GLY A 44 -7.94 -0.18 -8.37
C GLY A 44 -6.68 -0.03 -9.23
N GLY A 45 -5.51 -0.29 -8.65
CA GLY A 45 -4.22 -0.07 -9.29
C GLY A 45 -3.45 1.14 -8.77
N ASP A 46 -4.04 1.91 -7.86
CA ASP A 46 -3.43 3.08 -7.23
C ASP A 46 -3.18 2.84 -5.73
N LEU A 47 -2.57 3.82 -5.07
CA LEU A 47 -2.35 3.87 -3.64
C LEU A 47 -2.95 5.16 -3.09
N PHE A 48 -3.85 5.00 -2.11
CA PHE A 48 -4.47 6.12 -1.44
C PHE A 48 -3.94 6.23 -0.01
N ILE A 49 -3.68 7.46 0.43
CA ILE A 49 -3.30 7.79 1.80
C ILE A 49 -4.38 8.63 2.46
N SER A 50 -4.69 8.30 3.71
CA SER A 50 -5.45 9.13 4.63
C SER A 50 -4.56 9.55 5.80
N THR A 51 -4.62 10.83 6.17
CA THR A 51 -3.94 11.40 7.35
C THR A 51 -4.92 11.78 8.47
N ASP A 52 -6.20 11.48 8.26
CA ASP A 52 -7.32 11.81 9.13
C ASP A 52 -8.13 10.54 9.46
N ARG A 53 -7.43 9.42 9.67
CA ARG A 53 -7.99 8.12 10.10
C ARG A 53 -9.08 7.57 9.17
N GLY A 54 -8.99 7.87 7.88
CA GLY A 54 -9.84 7.36 6.82
C GLY A 54 -10.98 8.30 6.40
N ASP A 55 -11.10 9.48 7.01
CA ASP A 55 -12.15 10.45 6.65
C ASP A 55 -11.97 10.97 5.22
N THR A 56 -10.73 11.29 4.83
CA THR A 56 -10.37 11.70 3.46
C THR A 56 -9.18 10.93 2.91
N TRP A 57 -9.10 10.83 1.58
CA TRP A 57 -8.10 10.03 0.87
C TRP A 57 -7.50 10.81 -0.29
N ASN A 58 -6.18 10.72 -0.44
CA ASN A 58 -5.44 11.31 -1.55
C ASN A 58 -4.70 10.23 -2.32
N ASP A 59 -4.70 10.31 -3.65
CA ASP A 59 -3.85 9.45 -4.48
C ASP A 59 -2.37 9.86 -4.29
N SER A 60 -1.53 8.86 -4.10
CA SER A 60 -0.12 8.96 -3.78
C SER A 60 0.77 8.19 -4.78
N TRP A 61 0.17 7.41 -5.68
CA TRP A 61 0.93 6.52 -6.55
C TRP A 61 1.37 7.20 -7.85
N PRO A 62 2.68 7.30 -8.14
CA PRO A 62 3.16 8.08 -9.29
C PRO A 62 3.09 7.33 -10.62
N HIS A 63 2.50 6.14 -10.67
CA HIS A 63 2.64 5.22 -11.79
C HIS A 63 1.35 4.54 -12.18
N LYS A 64 1.13 4.36 -13.48
CA LYS A 64 -0.03 3.66 -14.03
C LYS A 64 0.13 2.12 -13.98
N THR A 65 0.36 1.58 -12.80
CA THR A 65 0.60 0.14 -12.55
C THR A 65 0.09 -0.23 -11.16
N SER A 66 -0.48 -1.43 -11.01
CA SER A 66 -1.07 -1.82 -9.73
C SER A 66 -0.02 -2.04 -8.65
N VAL A 67 -0.27 -1.46 -7.46
CA VAL A 67 0.45 -1.82 -6.24
C VAL A 67 0.06 -3.24 -5.81
N VAL A 68 1.06 -4.07 -5.56
CA VAL A 68 0.91 -5.49 -5.20
C VAL A 68 1.10 -5.71 -3.71
N GLU A 69 2.14 -5.12 -3.12
CA GLU A 69 2.44 -5.17 -1.69
C GLU A 69 2.81 -3.78 -1.15
N LEU A 70 2.56 -3.61 0.15
CA LEU A 70 2.93 -2.45 0.95
C LEU A 70 3.57 -2.91 2.26
N ALA A 71 4.53 -2.13 2.77
CA ALA A 71 4.96 -2.17 4.16
C ALA A 71 5.44 -0.82 4.63
N VAL A 72 5.50 -0.67 5.95
CA VAL A 72 6.12 0.45 6.64
C VAL A 72 7.18 -0.12 7.59
N ASN A 73 8.34 0.52 7.69
CA ASN A 73 9.36 0.20 8.69
C ASN A 73 9.20 1.09 9.94
N ARG A 74 9.98 0.82 10.98
CA ARG A 74 10.03 1.64 12.21
C ARG A 74 10.38 3.11 12.01
N ASP A 75 11.09 3.46 10.94
CA ASP A 75 11.42 4.85 10.60
C ASP A 75 10.25 5.58 9.91
N GLY A 76 9.15 4.88 9.62
CA GLY A 76 8.00 5.41 8.90
C GLY A 76 8.18 5.44 7.39
N ASP A 77 9.24 4.84 6.86
CA ASP A 77 9.41 4.68 5.42
C ASP A 77 8.46 3.63 4.88
N ILE A 78 7.89 3.93 3.73
CA ILE A 78 6.90 3.07 3.09
C ILE A 78 7.53 2.42 1.87
N PHE A 79 7.38 1.12 1.77
CA PHE A 79 7.86 0.32 0.65
C PHE A 79 6.67 -0.22 -0.13
N ALA A 80 6.75 -0.13 -1.45
CA ALA A 80 5.72 -0.60 -2.35
C ALA A 80 6.33 -1.39 -3.49
N SER A 81 5.66 -2.49 -3.84
CA SER A 81 5.96 -3.23 -5.07
C SER A 81 4.85 -3.06 -6.08
N SER A 82 5.21 -3.06 -7.36
CA SER A 82 4.25 -2.92 -8.46
C SER A 82 4.18 -4.17 -9.33
N ARG A 83 3.05 -4.31 -10.04
CA ARG A 83 2.78 -5.45 -10.92
C ARG A 83 3.76 -5.57 -12.09
N ASP A 84 4.40 -4.48 -12.48
CA ASP A 84 5.43 -4.42 -13.52
C ASP A 84 6.85 -4.50 -12.96
N GLY A 85 7.01 -4.94 -11.71
CA GLY A 85 8.31 -5.29 -11.14
C GLY A 85 9.12 -4.11 -10.63
N ARG A 86 8.48 -3.01 -10.23
CA ARG A 86 9.17 -1.92 -9.54
C ARG A 86 9.10 -2.16 -8.05
N PHE A 87 10.20 -1.81 -7.38
CA PHE A 87 10.25 -1.71 -5.93
C PHE A 87 10.61 -0.26 -5.57
N LEU A 88 9.72 0.39 -4.83
CA LEU A 88 9.82 1.81 -4.52
C LEU A 88 9.79 2.02 -3.00
N ARG A 89 10.45 3.09 -2.55
CA ARG A 89 10.44 3.59 -1.18
C ARG A 89 9.99 5.04 -1.17
N SER A 90 9.16 5.39 -0.19
CA SER A 90 8.90 6.77 0.21
C SER A 90 9.43 6.98 1.62
N THR A 91 10.05 8.13 1.85
CA THR A 91 10.54 8.57 3.18
C THR A 91 9.82 9.84 3.64
N ASP A 92 8.71 10.19 2.99
CA ASP A 92 7.98 11.45 3.13
C ASP A 92 6.47 11.23 3.17
N ALA A 93 6.05 10.18 3.89
CA ALA A 93 4.65 9.79 4.05
C ALA A 93 3.92 9.61 2.69
N ALA A 94 4.56 8.93 1.76
CA ALA A 94 4.05 8.65 0.41
C ALA A 94 3.80 9.91 -0.45
N SER A 95 4.44 11.03 -0.12
CA SER A 95 4.35 12.25 -0.95
C SER A 95 5.20 12.12 -2.22
N SER A 96 6.31 11.40 -2.14
CA SER A 96 7.15 11.04 -3.28
C SER A 96 7.72 9.62 -3.14
N TRP A 97 8.12 9.05 -4.27
CA TRP A 97 8.63 7.68 -4.34
C TRP A 97 9.92 7.63 -5.13
N GLN A 98 10.88 6.88 -4.60
CA GLN A 98 12.16 6.62 -5.24
C GLN A 98 12.30 5.12 -5.50
N ARG A 99 12.89 4.77 -6.64
CA ARG A 99 13.22 3.39 -6.94
C ARG A 99 14.29 2.92 -5.97
N VAL A 100 14.11 1.72 -5.44
CA VAL A 100 15.14 1.04 -4.66
C VAL A 100 15.95 0.18 -5.61
N ASP A 101 17.23 0.52 -5.75
CA ASP A 101 18.16 -0.23 -6.61
C ASP A 101 18.61 -1.54 -5.97
N GLY A 102 19.18 -2.44 -6.78
CA GLY A 102 19.67 -3.75 -6.31
C GLY A 102 18.58 -4.80 -6.10
N ILE A 103 17.31 -4.41 -6.16
CA ILE A 103 16.14 -5.30 -6.18
C ILE A 103 15.56 -5.22 -7.60
N ASP A 104 16.26 -5.84 -8.56
CA ASP A 104 15.78 -5.89 -9.94
C ASP A 104 14.87 -7.10 -10.11
N THR A 105 13.56 -6.87 -10.03
CA THR A 105 12.55 -7.93 -10.03
C THR A 105 12.15 -8.33 -11.46
N ALA A 106 13.07 -8.13 -12.40
CA ALA A 106 12.93 -8.42 -13.82
C ALA A 106 12.90 -9.93 -14.10
N PHE A 107 12.06 -10.70 -13.40
CA PHE A 107 11.59 -11.99 -13.88
C PHE A 107 10.26 -11.81 -14.59
N VAL A 108 10.45 -11.64 -15.88
CA VAL A 108 9.47 -11.58 -16.96
C VAL A 108 8.83 -12.97 -17.12
N TYR A 109 7.53 -12.99 -17.49
CA TYR A 109 6.73 -14.06 -18.10
C TYR A 109 5.55 -14.68 -17.32
N PHE A 110 5.45 -14.53 -16.00
CA PHE A 110 4.21 -14.87 -15.31
C PHE A 110 3.49 -13.63 -14.80
N SER A 111 2.19 -13.55 -15.07
CA SER A 111 1.30 -12.42 -14.80
C SER A 111 1.12 -12.04 -13.32
N PHE A 112 2.00 -12.49 -12.41
CA PHE A 112 1.86 -12.29 -10.97
C PHE A 112 3.23 -12.35 -10.25
N PRO A 113 4.06 -11.29 -10.24
CA PRO A 113 5.01 -11.14 -9.15
C PRO A 113 4.18 -10.96 -7.88
N ARG A 114 4.12 -11.98 -7.02
CA ARG A 114 3.54 -11.87 -5.68
C ARG A 114 4.68 -11.87 -4.70
N PHE A 115 5.07 -10.68 -4.25
CA PHE A 115 5.71 -10.58 -2.95
C PHE A 115 4.69 -11.07 -1.91
N SER A 116 5.09 -11.90 -0.97
CA SER A 116 4.16 -12.51 0.01
C SER A 116 4.18 -11.84 1.37
N ALA A 117 5.27 -11.12 1.67
CA ALA A 117 5.39 -10.29 2.86
C ALA A 117 6.54 -9.29 2.66
N LEU A 118 6.29 -8.06 3.09
CA LEU A 118 7.31 -7.12 3.53
C LEU A 118 7.15 -7.07 5.05
N ASN A 119 8.07 -7.67 5.81
CA ASN A 119 8.01 -7.64 7.27
C ASN A 119 9.23 -6.89 7.79
N ASP A 120 8.99 -5.93 8.69
CA ASP A 120 10.02 -5.25 9.45
C ASP A 120 10.30 -5.98 10.78
N ALA A 121 11.17 -6.98 10.72
CA ALA A 121 11.69 -7.65 11.92
C ALA A 121 12.93 -6.91 12.42
N GLY A 122 12.75 -5.75 13.06
CA GLY A 122 13.82 -4.91 13.59
C GLY A 122 14.16 -3.73 12.66
N ASP A 123 15.39 -3.67 12.16
CA ASP A 123 15.80 -2.71 11.12
C ASP A 123 15.86 -3.38 9.74
N SER A 124 15.25 -4.56 9.60
CA SER A 124 15.47 -5.47 8.48
C SER A 124 14.17 -5.73 7.74
N LEU A 125 14.18 -5.35 6.47
CA LEU A 125 13.12 -5.62 5.51
C LEU A 125 13.37 -6.95 4.80
N PHE A 126 12.44 -7.90 4.95
CA PHE A 126 12.47 -9.16 4.23
C PHE A 126 11.51 -9.13 3.05
N ILE A 127 11.97 -9.62 1.90
CA ILE A 127 11.20 -9.67 0.66
C ILE A 127 11.18 -11.13 0.20
N GLY A 128 10.00 -11.75 0.18
CA GLY A 128 9.81 -13.13 -0.27
C GLY A 128 8.88 -13.21 -1.47
N GLY A 129 9.14 -14.12 -2.40
CA GLY A 129 8.31 -14.42 -3.57
C GLY A 129 8.38 -15.89 -3.96
N TRP A 130 7.55 -16.31 -4.91
CA TRP A 130 7.53 -17.67 -5.47
C TRP A 130 8.07 -17.63 -6.92
N GLU A 131 8.81 -18.65 -7.34
CA GLU A 131 9.20 -18.89 -8.75
C GLU A 131 8.15 -19.73 -9.49
#